data_AF-A0A956K1S8-F1
#
_entry.id   AF-A0A956K1S8-F1
#
_cell.length_a   1.000
_cell.length_b   1.000
_cell.length_c   1.000
_cell.angle_alpha   90.00
_cell.angle_beta   90.00
_cell.angle_gamma   90.00
#
_symmetry.space_group_name_H-M   'P 1'
#
loop_
_entity.id
_entity.type
_entity.pdbx_description
1 polymer ?
#
loop_
_entity_poly.entity_id
_entity_poly.type
_entity_poly.pdbx_seq_one_letter_code
_entity_poly.pdbx_strand_id
1 'polypeptide(L)'
;MRIKRVEIIGFKSFCDRAVIHIDTSVTGVVGPNGCGKSNIVDAIRWCMGEQSAKHLRGKAMEDVIFSGSESRGPAPMAEVSLTFDDVGFSHETLEMALHSDEAAAAEVLDRIAGEGEAEADAGADAVADGAAEGAVAEG
;
A
#
# COMPACT_ATOMS: atom_id res chain seq x y z
N MET A 1 -13.27 -4.38 -0.77
CA MET A 1 -12.11 -4.19 0.16
C MET A 1 -10.82 -3.87 -0.60
N ARG A 2 -10.09 -2.83 -0.19
CA ARG A 2 -8.74 -2.46 -0.70
C ARG A 2 -7.78 -2.15 0.44
N ILE A 3 -6.47 -2.37 0.27
CA ILE A 3 -5.48 -1.89 1.26
C ILE A 3 -5.35 -0.37 1.12
N LYS A 4 -5.54 0.36 2.22
CA LYS A 4 -5.42 1.83 2.27
C LYS A 4 -4.08 2.26 2.84
N ARG A 5 -3.57 1.50 3.81
CA ARG A 5 -2.37 1.90 4.56
C ARG A 5 -1.63 0.67 5.10
N VAL A 6 -0.31 0.73 5.03
CA VAL A 6 0.61 -0.25 5.61
C VAL A 6 1.48 0.48 6.64
N GLU A 7 1.39 0.07 7.90
CA GLU A 7 2.30 0.53 8.95
C GLU A 7 3.29 -0.58 9.27
N ILE A 8 4.59 -0.25 9.32
CA ILE A 8 5.68 -1.21 9.52
C ILE A 8 6.63 -0.67 10.58
N ILE A 9 6.98 -1.47 11.58
CA ILE A 9 8.00 -1.14 12.58
C ILE A 9 8.78 -2.39 12.99
N GLY A 10 10.10 -2.26 13.12
CA GLY A 10 10.99 -3.36 13.51
C GLY A 10 11.01 -4.56 12.55
N PHE A 11 10.48 -4.42 11.34
CA PHE A 11 10.36 -5.52 10.37
C PHE A 11 11.48 -5.46 9.32
N LYS A 12 12.36 -6.46 9.27
CA LYS A 12 13.50 -6.54 8.35
C LYS A 12 14.24 -5.21 8.29
N SER A 13 14.32 -4.56 7.13
CA SER A 13 15.03 -3.28 6.95
C SER A 13 14.38 -2.07 7.63
N PHE A 14 13.17 -2.19 8.17
CA PHE A 14 12.41 -1.09 8.78
C PHE A 14 12.66 -1.03 10.29
N CYS A 15 13.75 -0.38 10.71
CA CYS A 15 14.02 -0.16 12.13
C CYS A 15 12.99 0.78 12.77
N ASP A 16 12.75 1.93 12.13
CA ASP A 16 11.77 2.92 12.59
C ASP A 16 10.40 2.67 11.96
N ARG A 17 9.38 3.31 12.54
CA ARG A 17 8.02 3.30 11.97
C ARG A 17 8.03 3.90 10.57
N ALA A 18 7.54 3.12 9.60
CA ALA A 18 7.21 3.57 8.26
C ALA A 18 5.70 3.45 8.03
N VAL A 19 5.09 4.49 7.46
CA VAL A 19 3.67 4.51 7.10
C VAL A 19 3.59 4.72 5.60
N ILE A 20 2.97 3.77 4.89
CA ILE A 20 2.81 3.78 3.45
C ILE A 20 1.32 3.92 3.15
N HIS A 21 0.96 4.97 2.42
CA HIS A 21 -0.40 5.21 1.95
C HIS A 21 -0.56 4.63 0.54
N ILE A 22 -1.68 3.98 0.29
CA ILE A 22 -2.08 3.46 -1.02
C ILE A 22 -3.39 4.16 -1.37
N ASP A 23 -3.25 5.35 -1.97
CA ASP A 23 -4.38 6.26 -2.19
C ASP A 23 -5.03 6.08 -3.57
N THR A 24 -4.34 5.40 -4.50
CA THR A 24 -4.75 5.20 -5.90
C THR A 24 -4.95 3.71 -6.22
N SER A 25 -5.55 3.43 -7.38
CA SER A 25 -5.68 2.05 -7.90
C SER A 25 -4.33 1.39 -8.18
N VAL A 26 -3.33 2.19 -8.59
CA VAL A 26 -1.96 1.74 -8.86
C VAL A 26 -0.96 2.64 -8.14
N THR A 27 -0.17 2.07 -7.23
CA THR A 27 0.90 2.76 -6.51
C THR A 27 2.25 2.10 -6.82
N GLY A 28 3.22 2.90 -7.27
CA GLY A 28 4.60 2.45 -7.55
C GLY A 28 5.53 2.72 -6.36
N VAL A 29 6.37 1.75 -6.01
CA VAL A 29 7.40 1.91 -4.97
C VAL A 29 8.79 1.86 -5.59
N VAL A 30 9.54 2.96 -5.49
CA VAL A 30 10.87 3.12 -6.12
C VAL A 30 11.94 3.53 -5.12
N GLY A 31 13.21 3.31 -5.47
CA GLY A 31 14.36 3.66 -4.63
C GLY A 31 15.61 2.79 -4.90
N PRO A 32 16.79 3.15 -4.36
CA PRO A 32 18.06 2.46 -4.61
C PRO A 32 18.05 0.98 -4.18
N ASN A 33 18.98 0.18 -4.70
CA ASN A 33 19.12 -1.22 -4.26
C ASN A 33 19.48 -1.30 -2.77
N GLY A 34 18.89 -2.29 -2.08
CA GLY A 34 19.11 -2.49 -0.65
C GLY A 34 18.29 -1.59 0.28
N CYS A 35 17.53 -0.60 -0.20
CA CYS A 35 16.74 0.28 0.68
C CYS A 35 15.47 -0.34 1.30
N GLY A 36 15.20 -1.63 1.04
CA GLY A 36 14.09 -2.34 1.68
C GLY A 36 12.77 -2.38 0.91
N LYS A 37 12.71 -1.87 -0.34
CA LYS A 37 11.47 -1.86 -1.16
C LYS A 37 10.73 -3.20 -1.17
N SER A 38 11.46 -4.28 -1.47
CA SER A 38 10.83 -5.59 -1.56
C SER A 38 10.36 -6.13 -0.20
N ASN A 39 10.87 -5.60 0.92
CA ASN A 39 10.43 -6.00 2.25
C ASN A 39 9.03 -5.46 2.57
N ILE A 40 8.54 -4.46 1.84
CA ILE A 40 7.14 -4.00 1.95
C ILE A 40 6.17 -5.11 1.54
N VAL A 41 6.47 -5.81 0.42
CA VAL A 41 5.66 -6.94 -0.04
C VAL A 41 5.71 -8.09 0.97
N ASP A 42 6.89 -8.35 1.54
CA ASP A 42 7.02 -9.37 2.58
C ASP A 42 6.25 -9.00 3.85
N ALA A 43 6.24 -7.73 4.24
CA ALA A 43 5.49 -7.23 5.39
C ALA A 43 3.98 -7.45 5.18
N ILE A 44 3.46 -7.11 3.99
CA ILE A 44 2.06 -7.35 3.63
C ILE A 44 1.73 -8.85 3.69
N ARG A 45 2.56 -9.71 3.07
CA ARG A 45 2.36 -11.17 3.10
C ARG A 45 2.37 -11.73 4.52
N TRP A 46 3.32 -11.31 5.34
CA TRP A 46 3.42 -11.74 6.73
C TRP A 46 2.20 -11.30 7.55
N CYS A 47 1.77 -10.05 7.39
CA CYS A 47 0.56 -9.54 8.05
C CYS A 47 -0.70 -10.29 7.61
N MET A 48 -0.77 -10.76 6.37
CA MET A 48 -1.87 -11.59 5.85
C MET A 48 -1.78 -13.07 6.26
N GLY A 49 -0.79 -13.45 7.09
CA GLY A 49 -0.69 -14.78 7.68
C GLY A 49 0.32 -15.73 7.01
N GLU A 50 1.25 -15.23 6.18
CA GLU A 50 2.36 -16.06 5.71
C GLU A 50 3.25 -16.52 6.87
N GLN A 51 3.38 -17.84 7.04
CA GLN A 51 4.15 -18.48 8.13
C GLN A 51 5.45 -19.14 7.64
N SER A 52 5.72 -19.15 6.34
CA SER A 52 6.94 -19.70 5.75
C SER A 52 8.04 -18.66 5.70
N ALA A 53 9.08 -18.83 6.52
CA ALA A 53 10.27 -17.99 6.47
C ALA A 53 10.87 -17.93 5.05
N LYS A 54 10.86 -19.05 4.32
CA LYS A 54 11.36 -19.13 2.94
C LYS A 54 10.56 -18.23 1.99
N HIS A 55 9.24 -18.16 2.12
CA HIS A 55 8.40 -17.28 1.28
C HIS A 55 8.59 -15.81 1.62
N LEU A 56 8.97 -15.52 2.86
CA LEU A 56 9.41 -14.22 3.32
C LEU A 56 10.90 -13.98 3.06
N ARG A 57 11.59 -14.85 2.31
CA ARG A 57 13.03 -14.72 1.98
C ARG A 57 13.95 -14.65 3.22
N GLY A 58 13.50 -15.20 4.34
CA GLY A 58 14.30 -15.47 5.54
C GLY A 58 14.74 -16.93 5.60
N LYS A 59 15.61 -17.24 6.57
CA LYS A 59 16.05 -18.59 6.91
C LYS A 59 15.23 -19.16 8.08
N ALA A 60 14.86 -18.29 9.02
CA ALA A 60 14.02 -18.61 10.16
C ALA A 60 12.93 -17.54 10.35
N MET A 61 11.90 -17.82 11.15
CA MET A 61 10.80 -16.85 11.33
C MET A 61 11.23 -15.63 12.13
N GLU A 62 12.26 -15.75 12.95
CA GLU A 62 12.87 -14.65 13.69
C GLU A 62 13.52 -13.62 12.75
N ASP A 63 13.88 -14.00 11.53
CA ASP A 63 14.48 -13.10 10.52
C ASP A 63 13.50 -12.03 10.02
N VAL A 64 12.23 -12.07 10.41
CA VAL A 64 11.29 -10.97 10.18
C VAL A 64 11.59 -9.76 11.07
N ILE A 65 12.26 -9.96 12.20
CA ILE A 65 12.65 -8.90 13.12
C ILE A 65 13.93 -8.24 12.63
N PHE A 66 13.98 -6.90 12.70
CA PHE A 66 15.18 -6.14 12.33
C PHE A 66 16.38 -6.58 13.18
N SER A 67 17.39 -7.11 12.51
CA SER A 67 18.59 -7.69 13.12
C SER A 67 19.69 -6.66 13.42
N GLY A 68 19.45 -5.37 13.13
CA GLY A 68 20.42 -4.31 13.33
C GLY A 68 21.12 -3.87 12.04
N SER A 69 21.92 -2.82 12.16
CA SER A 69 22.79 -2.26 11.13
C SER A 69 24.07 -1.72 11.79
N GLU A 70 25.01 -1.19 11.01
CA GLU A 70 26.22 -0.56 11.57
C GLU A 70 25.92 0.59 12.54
N SER A 71 24.80 1.30 12.34
CA SER A 71 24.42 2.47 13.13
C SER A 71 23.35 2.21 14.19
N ARG A 72 22.68 1.05 14.16
CA ARG A 72 21.53 0.74 15.03
C ARG A 72 21.51 -0.72 15.47
N GLY A 73 21.20 -0.95 16.74
CA GLY A 73 21.01 -2.30 17.28
C GLY A 73 19.76 -3.01 16.75
N PRO A 74 19.62 -4.32 17.03
CA PRO A 74 18.45 -5.10 16.67
C PRO A 74 17.18 -4.57 17.37
N ALA A 75 16.04 -4.71 16.70
CA ALA A 75 14.75 -4.39 17.30
C ALA A 75 14.28 -5.53 18.23
N PRO A 76 13.56 -5.23 19.32
CA PRO A 76 13.04 -6.25 20.23
C PRO A 76 11.83 -7.02 19.64
N MET A 77 11.14 -6.45 18.65
CA MET A 77 9.98 -7.04 17.99
C MET A 77 9.79 -6.46 16.59
N ALA A 78 8.93 -7.10 15.80
CA ALA A 78 8.39 -6.57 14.54
C ALA A 78 6.87 -6.49 14.63
N GLU A 79 6.30 -5.44 14.04
CA GLU A 79 4.87 -5.25 13.90
C GLU A 79 4.57 -4.72 12.49
N VAL A 80 3.53 -5.28 11.88
CA VAL A 80 2.96 -4.80 10.63
C VAL A 80 1.47 -4.69 10.82
N SER A 81 0.89 -3.55 10.42
CA SER A 81 -0.56 -3.34 10.45
C SER A 81 -1.06 -2.94 9.07
N LEU A 82 -2.12 -3.60 8.62
CA LEU A 82 -2.83 -3.25 7.39
C LEU A 82 -4.16 -2.58 7.74
N THR A 83 -4.37 -1.38 7.21
CA THR A 83 -5.69 -0.73 7.22
C THR A 83 -6.35 -1.00 5.88
N PHE A 84 -7.55 -1.57 5.90
CA PHE A 84 -8.36 -1.78 4.70
C PHE A 84 -9.43 -0.69 4.61
N ASP A 85 -9.68 -0.21 3.39
CA ASP A 85 -10.87 0.57 3.07
C ASP A 85 -11.97 -0.39 2.61
N ASP A 86 -13.17 -0.19 3.13
CA ASP A 86 -14.35 -0.84 2.60
C ASP A 86 -14.83 -0.07 1.38
N VAL A 87 -14.27 -0.42 0.22
CA VAL A 87 -14.95 -0.14 -1.05
C VAL A 87 -16.17 -1.04 -1.10
N GLY A 88 -17.22 -0.62 -0.39
CA GLY A 88 -18.53 -1.23 -0.46
C GLY A 88 -18.98 -1.25 -1.93
N PHE A 89 -19.74 -2.29 -2.27
CA PHE A 89 -20.56 -2.29 -3.49
C PHE A 89 -21.25 -0.92 -3.61
N SER A 90 -21.27 -0.32 -4.80
CA SER A 90 -21.88 1.01 -4.94
C SER A 90 -23.35 0.94 -4.50
N HIS A 91 -23.90 2.06 -4.01
CA HIS A 91 -25.32 2.12 -3.62
C HIS A 91 -26.22 1.66 -4.78
N GLU A 92 -25.86 1.99 -6.02
CA GLU A 92 -26.48 1.46 -7.24
C GLU A 92 -26.35 -0.08 -7.36
N THR A 93 -25.16 -0.66 -7.14
CA THR A 93 -24.99 -2.13 -7.21
C THR A 93 -25.82 -2.85 -6.13
N LEU A 94 -25.91 -2.28 -4.92
CA LEU A 94 -26.71 -2.85 -3.84
C LEU A 94 -28.22 -2.68 -4.09
N GLU A 95 -28.66 -1.52 -4.57
CA GLU A 95 -30.07 -1.28 -4.91
C GLU A 95 -30.52 -2.15 -6.08
N MET A 96 -29.68 -2.30 -7.11
CA MET A 96 -29.94 -3.19 -8.25
C MET A 96 -30.06 -4.65 -7.79
N ALA A 97 -29.16 -5.16 -6.95
CA ALA A 97 -29.21 -6.56 -6.47
C ALA A 97 -30.38 -6.84 -5.52
N LEU A 98 -30.82 -5.87 -4.73
CA LEU A 98 -31.93 -6.03 -3.78
C LEU A 98 -33.32 -5.94 -4.43
N HIS A 99 -33.43 -5.34 -5.63
CA HIS A 99 -34.71 -5.10 -6.32
C HIS A 99 -34.84 -5.79 -7.68
N SER A 100 -33.85 -6.58 -8.10
CA SER A 100 -33.92 -7.37 -9.32
C SER A 100 -34.35 -8.82 -9.04
N ASP A 101 -35.13 -9.40 -9.95
CA ASP A 101 -35.36 -10.84 -9.99
C ASP A 101 -34.02 -11.54 -10.28
N GLU A 102 -33.83 -12.74 -9.73
CA GLU A 102 -32.52 -13.40 -9.55
C GLU A 102 -31.72 -13.55 -10.86
N ALA A 103 -32.43 -13.62 -11.99
CA ALA A 103 -31.85 -13.65 -13.34
C ALA A 103 -31.16 -12.34 -13.77
N ALA A 104 -31.69 -11.17 -13.37
CA ALA A 104 -31.12 -9.87 -13.72
C ALA A 104 -29.94 -9.50 -12.80
N ALA A 105 -29.97 -9.93 -11.54
CA ALA A 105 -28.80 -9.84 -10.66
C ALA A 105 -27.60 -10.64 -11.23
N ALA A 106 -27.87 -11.82 -11.81
CA ALA A 106 -26.86 -12.63 -12.46
C ALA A 106 -26.25 -11.96 -13.70
N GLU A 107 -27.05 -11.28 -14.53
CA GLU A 107 -26.57 -10.56 -15.72
C GLU A 107 -25.71 -9.33 -15.36
N VAL A 108 -26.08 -8.62 -14.29
CA VAL A 108 -25.30 -7.48 -13.80
C VAL A 108 -23.96 -7.92 -13.21
N LEU A 109 -23.94 -9.04 -12.46
CA LEU A 109 -22.71 -9.65 -11.97
C LEU A 109 -21.77 -10.07 -13.12
N ASP A 110 -22.33 -10.62 -14.20
CA ASP A 110 -21.57 -11.01 -15.40
C ASP A 110 -20.96 -9.78 -16.10
N ARG A 111 -21.68 -8.65 -16.13
CA ARG A 111 -21.18 -7.41 -16.74
C ARG A 111 -20.12 -6.68 -15.90
N ILE A 112 -20.28 -6.65 -14.58
CA ILE A 112 -19.31 -6.05 -13.65
C ILE A 112 -17.97 -6.80 -13.69
N ALA A 113 -18.00 -8.12 -13.92
CA ALA A 113 -16.78 -8.90 -14.10
C ALA A 113 -16.00 -8.54 -15.39
N GLY A 114 -16.64 -7.92 -16.39
CA GLY A 114 -16.05 -7.55 -17.67
C GLY A 114 -15.43 -6.13 -17.74
N GLU A 115 -15.75 -5.21 -16.83
CA GLU A 115 -15.36 -3.78 -16.92
C GLU A 115 -14.04 -3.43 -16.20
N GLY A 116 -13.40 -4.38 -15.49
CA GLY A 116 -12.14 -4.17 -14.76
C GLY A 116 -10.89 -3.90 -15.61
N GLU A 117 -11.03 -3.80 -16.94
CA GLU A 117 -9.90 -3.69 -17.88
C GLU A 117 -9.63 -2.27 -18.41
N ALA A 118 -10.49 -1.26 -18.18
CA ALA A 118 -10.48 -0.03 -19.01
C ALA A 118 -9.86 1.27 -18.45
N GLU A 119 -9.69 1.49 -17.13
CA GLU A 119 -9.28 2.81 -16.62
C GLU A 119 -7.88 2.84 -15.98
N ALA A 120 -6.88 3.01 -16.85
CA ALA A 120 -5.53 3.41 -16.51
C ALA A 120 -5.16 4.65 -17.35
N ASP A 121 -5.61 5.86 -16.98
CA ASP A 121 -4.99 7.09 -17.49
C ASP A 121 -5.37 8.35 -16.65
N ALA A 122 -4.44 9.31 -16.60
CA ALA A 122 -4.47 10.64 -15.96
C ALA A 122 -4.39 10.69 -14.41
N GLY A 123 -3.33 11.18 -13.74
CA GLY A 123 -2.27 12.11 -14.15
C GLY A 123 -2.67 13.57 -13.90
N ALA A 124 -2.38 14.12 -12.72
CA ALA A 124 -2.31 15.57 -12.49
C ALA A 124 -1.64 15.87 -11.13
N ASP A 125 -0.38 16.29 -11.15
CA ASP A 125 0.16 17.17 -10.11
C ASP A 125 0.74 18.41 -10.79
N ALA A 126 0.31 19.57 -10.31
CA ALA A 126 0.49 20.87 -10.91
C ALA A 126 1.82 21.49 -10.48
N VAL A 127 2.65 21.86 -11.46
CA VAL A 127 3.84 22.69 -11.23
C VAL A 127 3.46 24.14 -11.57
N ALA A 128 3.64 25.05 -10.61
CA ALA A 128 3.70 26.48 -10.89
C ALA A 128 4.83 27.13 -10.07
N ASP A 129 5.88 27.46 -10.82
CA ASP A 129 7.08 28.22 -10.48
C ASP A 129 6.74 29.70 -10.18
N GLY A 130 7.57 30.38 -9.39
CA GLY A 130 7.31 31.72 -8.89
C GLY A 130 8.50 32.42 -8.24
N ALA A 131 9.55 32.64 -9.04
CA ALA A 131 10.52 33.73 -9.04
C ALA A 131 10.74 34.57 -7.75
N ALA A 132 11.99 34.57 -7.27
CA ALA A 132 12.54 35.56 -6.34
C ALA A 132 13.09 36.79 -7.10
N GLU A 133 12.46 37.95 -6.91
CA GLU A 133 13.06 39.27 -7.17
C GLU A 133 13.43 39.93 -5.84
N GLY A 134 14.61 40.57 -5.81
CA GLY A 134 15.16 41.19 -4.62
C GLY A 134 14.61 42.57 -4.29
N ALA A 135 14.90 43.04 -3.08
CA ALA A 135 14.93 44.46 -2.75
C ALA A 135 15.93 44.75 -1.62
N VAL A 136 16.72 45.79 -1.88
CA VAL A 136 17.75 46.50 -1.12
C VAL A 136 17.22 47.11 0.18
N ALA A 137 18.05 47.25 1.22
CA ALA A 137 18.07 48.45 2.07
C ALA A 137 19.38 48.56 2.89
N GLU A 138 20.02 49.73 2.79
CA GLU A 138 21.12 50.22 3.62
C GLU A 138 20.73 50.40 5.11
N GLY A 139 21.76 50.43 5.96
CA GLY A 139 21.68 50.87 7.37
C GLY A 139 22.83 50.34 8.21
#